data_AF-A0A936CL29-F1
#
_entry.id   AF-A0A936CL29-F1
#
_cell.length_a   1.000
_cell.length_b   1.000
_cell.length_c   1.000
_cell.angle_alpha   90.00
_cell.angle_beta   90.00
_cell.angle_gamma   90.00
#
_symmetry.space_group_name_H-M   'P 1'
#
loop_
_entity.id
_entity.type
_entity.pdbx_description
1 polymer ?
#
loop_
_entity_poly.entity_id
_entity_poly.type
_entity_poly.pdbx_seq_one_letter_code
_entity_poly.pdbx_strand_id
1 'polypeptide(L)'
;MNFFALLGARFKLPDYRMVLEPSVGLKKISDVPFGTDVNIIAKMLDEKLFGGFTYSFGPSSHRLVFLGGVRLDKFKFFYSYDQSYADFQGYNNGSHELTLSVDLYKLKPKMMKQEPMPETAPPSMENK
;
A
#
# COMPACT_ATOMS: atom_id res chain seq x y z
N MET A 1 -1.01 -26.48 -12.56
CA MET A 1 -1.70 -25.24 -13.03
C MET A 1 -1.33 -24.13 -12.08
N ASN A 2 -0.68 -23.08 -12.60
CA ASN A 2 -0.16 -21.97 -11.79
C ASN A 2 -1.18 -20.83 -11.80
N PHE A 3 -1.40 -20.20 -10.64
CA PHE A 3 -2.29 -19.05 -10.50
C PHE A 3 -1.76 -18.07 -9.48
N PHE A 4 -1.91 -16.78 -9.78
CA PHE A 4 -1.63 -15.68 -8.89
C PHE A 4 -2.80 -14.70 -8.94
N ALA A 5 -3.36 -14.38 -7.78
CA ALA A 5 -4.37 -13.33 -7.65
C ALA A 5 -4.00 -12.38 -6.51
N LEU A 6 -4.35 -11.11 -6.69
CA LEU A 6 -4.20 -10.08 -5.68
C LEU A 6 -5.49 -9.28 -5.60
N LEU A 7 -6.03 -9.17 -4.40
CA LEU A 7 -7.21 -8.38 -4.08
C LEU A 7 -6.78 -7.30 -3.08
N GLY A 8 -7.26 -6.08 -3.24
CA GLY A 8 -6.98 -5.01 -2.27
C GLY A 8 -8.07 -3.96 -2.26
N ALA A 9 -8.20 -3.27 -1.14
CA ALA A 9 -9.10 -2.15 -0.96
C ALA A 9 -8.34 -0.94 -0.44
N ARG A 10 -8.86 0.26 -0.68
CA ARG A 10 -8.29 1.52 -0.18
C ARG A 10 -9.36 2.31 0.53
N PHE A 11 -9.27 2.37 1.85
CA PHE A 11 -10.16 3.13 2.71
C PHE A 11 -9.48 4.45 3.08
N LYS A 12 -10.03 5.56 2.60
CA LYS A 12 -9.59 6.90 3.01
C LYS A 12 -10.45 7.32 4.20
N LEU A 13 -9.81 7.64 5.32
CA LEU A 13 -10.45 8.24 6.49
C LEU A 13 -9.92 9.68 6.63
N PRO A 14 -10.59 10.66 5.99
CA PRO A 14 -10.12 12.04 5.96
C PRO A 14 -10.00 12.66 7.35
N ASP A 15 -10.95 12.34 8.23
CA ASP A 15 -11.05 12.90 9.60
C ASP A 15 -9.82 12.58 10.44
N TYR A 16 -9.15 11.46 10.17
CA TYR A 16 -7.95 11.01 10.87
C TYR A 16 -6.67 11.17 10.04
N ARG A 17 -6.75 11.80 8.85
CA ARG A 17 -5.64 11.90 7.88
C ARG A 17 -4.95 10.55 7.66
N MET A 18 -5.77 9.50 7.58
CA MET A 18 -5.33 8.11 7.51
C MET A 18 -5.91 7.43 6.27
N VAL A 19 -5.11 6.58 5.65
CA VAL A 19 -5.52 5.71 4.55
C VAL A 19 -5.15 4.28 4.92
N LEU A 20 -6.12 3.39 4.97
CA LEU A 20 -5.93 1.97 5.23
C LEU A 20 -6.03 1.18 3.93
N GLU A 21 -5.02 0.37 3.66
CA GLU A 21 -4.90 -0.45 2.47
C GLU A 21 -4.71 -1.92 2.86
N PRO A 22 -5.82 -2.66 3.10
CA PRO A 22 -5.76 -4.10 3.20
C PRO A 22 -5.64 -4.73 1.80
N SER A 23 -4.84 -5.77 1.68
CA SER A 23 -4.70 -6.58 0.48
C SER A 23 -4.42 -8.03 0.81
N VAL A 24 -4.82 -8.92 -0.09
CA VAL A 24 -4.63 -10.37 0.02
C VAL A 24 -4.09 -10.88 -1.32
N GLY A 25 -2.98 -11.60 -1.26
CA GLY A 25 -2.36 -12.28 -2.39
C GLY A 25 -2.55 -13.79 -2.27
N LEU A 26 -3.06 -14.44 -3.30
CA LEU A 26 -3.14 -15.89 -3.41
C LEU A 26 -2.13 -16.36 -4.45
N LYS A 27 -1.26 -17.29 -4.07
CA LYS A 27 -0.25 -17.88 -4.96
C LYS A 27 -0.37 -19.41 -4.96
N LYS A 28 -0.53 -19.98 -6.15
CA LYS A 28 -0.48 -21.42 -6.41
C LYS A 28 0.52 -21.67 -7.52
N ILE A 29 1.66 -22.25 -7.17
CA ILE A 29 2.71 -22.64 -8.12
C ILE A 29 2.82 -24.17 -8.06
N SER A 30 3.04 -24.81 -9.20
CA SER A 30 2.81 -26.26 -9.37
C SER A 30 3.67 -27.16 -8.47
N ASP A 31 4.72 -26.63 -7.85
CA ASP A 31 5.69 -27.38 -7.04
C ASP A 31 5.80 -26.88 -5.59
N VAL A 32 4.99 -25.90 -5.18
CA VAL A 32 4.93 -25.43 -3.79
C VAL A 32 3.50 -25.43 -3.25
N PRO A 33 3.34 -25.68 -1.95
CA PRO A 33 2.02 -25.64 -1.33
C PRO A 33 1.36 -24.28 -1.48
N PHE A 34 0.03 -24.27 -1.56
CA PHE A 34 -0.78 -23.05 -1.71
C PHE A 34 -0.41 -22.00 -0.65
N GLY A 35 0.01 -20.82 -1.09
CA GLY A 35 0.40 -19.72 -0.21
C GLY A 35 -0.62 -18.60 -0.27
N THR A 36 -0.92 -18.02 0.90
CA THR A 36 -1.75 -16.82 1.03
C THR A 36 -1.00 -15.76 1.81
N ASP A 37 -0.96 -14.55 1.28
CA ASP A 37 -0.29 -13.40 1.87
C ASP A 37 -1.34 -12.33 2.17
N VAL A 38 -1.63 -12.08 3.44
CA VAL A 38 -2.50 -10.98 3.89
C VAL A 38 -1.62 -9.81 4.29
N ASN A 39 -1.90 -8.63 3.75
CA ASN A 39 -1.12 -7.42 3.97
C ASN A 39 -2.05 -6.30 4.40
N ILE A 40 -1.68 -5.55 5.43
CA ILE A 40 -2.41 -4.36 5.86
C ILE A 40 -1.42 -3.23 6.01
N ILE A 41 -1.63 -2.14 5.29
CA ILE A 41 -0.81 -0.93 5.38
C ILE A 41 -1.68 0.27 5.75
N ALA A 42 -1.36 0.91 6.85
CA ALA A 42 -1.87 2.21 7.25
C ALA A 42 -0.88 3.31 6.84
N LYS A 43 -1.37 4.29 6.08
CA LYS A 43 -0.65 5.52 5.74
C LYS A 43 -1.28 6.65 6.53
N MET A 44 -0.51 7.28 7.40
CA MET A 44 -0.95 8.34 8.30
C MET A 44 -0.24 9.66 7.96
N LEU A 45 -0.79 10.77 8.44
CA LEU A 45 -0.21 12.11 8.28
C LEU A 45 0.09 12.45 6.81
N ASP A 46 -0.91 12.29 5.94
CA ASP A 46 -0.79 12.54 4.50
C ASP A 46 0.35 11.75 3.84
N GLU A 47 0.44 10.45 4.16
CA GLU A 47 1.47 9.54 3.67
C GLU A 47 2.90 9.90 4.13
N LYS A 48 3.04 10.56 5.29
CA LYS A 48 4.33 10.78 5.95
C LYS A 48 4.74 9.62 6.86
N LEU A 49 3.77 8.92 7.44
CA LEU A 49 4.01 7.80 8.34
C LEU A 49 3.35 6.55 7.78
N PHE A 50 4.08 5.44 7.79
CA PHE A 50 3.64 4.13 7.31
C PHE A 50 3.73 3.16 8.47
N GLY A 51 2.67 2.41 8.68
CA GLY A 51 2.64 1.29 9.61
C GLY A 51 1.86 0.16 8.97
N GLY A 52 2.35 -1.07 9.08
CA GLY A 52 1.66 -2.19 8.48
C GLY A 52 2.24 -3.51 8.94
N PHE A 53 1.54 -4.56 8.57
CA PHE A 53 2.07 -5.91 8.73
C PHE A 53 1.59 -6.78 7.58
N THR A 54 2.38 -7.80 7.31
CA THR A 54 2.12 -8.84 6.33
C THR A 54 2.14 -10.17 7.05
N TYR A 55 1.05 -10.90 6.96
CA TYR A 55 0.95 -12.26 7.43
C TYR A 55 0.83 -13.22 6.26
N SER A 56 1.89 -13.99 6.05
CA SER A 56 1.96 -15.04 5.05
C SER A 56 1.70 -16.38 5.72
N PHE A 57 0.69 -17.11 5.26
CA PHE A 57 0.41 -18.47 5.71
C PHE A 57 0.29 -19.43 4.53
N GLY A 58 0.93 -20.58 4.68
CA GLY A 58 0.91 -21.66 3.72
C GLY A 58 1.43 -22.95 4.36
N PRO A 59 1.17 -24.13 3.76
CA PRO A 59 1.49 -25.43 4.35
C PRO A 59 2.97 -25.64 4.72
N SER A 60 3.89 -24.87 4.15
CA SER A 60 5.34 -24.96 4.41
C SER A 60 5.97 -23.68 4.95
N SER A 61 5.21 -22.59 5.12
CA SER A 61 5.77 -21.31 5.53
C SER A 61 4.73 -20.43 6.23
N HIS A 62 5.00 -20.10 7.48
CA HIS A 62 4.25 -19.11 8.26
C HIS A 62 5.20 -17.97 8.59
N ARG A 63 4.83 -16.76 8.19
CA ARG A 63 5.70 -15.59 8.34
C ARG A 63 4.89 -14.36 8.66
N LEU A 64 5.37 -13.61 9.63
CA LEU A 64 4.79 -12.35 10.06
C LEU A 64 5.85 -11.26 9.88
N VAL A 65 5.58 -10.32 9.00
CA VAL A 65 6.44 -9.17 8.75
C VAL A 65 5.75 -7.93 9.28
N PHE A 66 6.45 -7.16 10.09
CA PHE A 66 6.02 -5.82 10.48
C PHE A 66 6.74 -4.80 9.61
N LEU A 67 6.04 -3.72 9.27
CA LEU A 67 6.55 -2.62 8.47
C LEU A 67 6.28 -1.31 9.20
N GLY A 68 7.33 -0.55 9.48
CA GLY A 68 7.25 0.83 9.92
C GLY A 68 8.04 1.72 8.98
N GLY A 69 7.58 2.93 8.69
CA GLY A 69 8.33 3.82 7.82
C GLY A 69 7.91 5.26 7.89
N VAL A 70 8.82 6.15 7.49
CA VAL A 70 8.61 7.58 7.43
C VAL A 70 9.03 8.12 6.07
N ARG A 71 8.28 9.10 5.57
CA ARG A 71 8.60 9.85 4.36
C ARG A 71 8.93 11.29 4.74
N LEU A 72 10.14 11.70 4.36
CA LEU A 72 10.71 13.03 4.55
C LEU A 72 10.97 13.61 3.16
N ASP A 73 9.98 14.32 2.61
CA ASP A 73 10.01 14.95 1.29
C ASP A 73 10.39 14.01 0.14
N LYS A 74 11.70 13.90 -0.17
CA LYS A 74 12.25 13.06 -1.24
C LYS A 74 12.79 11.72 -0.73
N PHE A 75 12.97 11.59 0.58
CA PHE A 75 13.50 10.40 1.22
C PHE A 75 12.37 9.60 1.84
N LYS A 76 12.42 8.28 1.69
CA LYS A 76 11.53 7.34 2.35
C LYS A 76 12.42 6.34 3.09
N PHE A 77 12.17 6.21 4.38
CA PHE A 77 12.84 5.24 5.24
C PHE A 77 11.80 4.22 5.64
N PHE A 78 12.08 2.95 5.40
CA PHE A 78 11.26 1.85 5.86
C PHE A 78 12.12 0.90 6.66
N TYR A 79 11.53 0.36 7.71
CA TYR A 79 12.10 -0.65 8.56
C TYR A 79 11.10 -1.81 8.61
N SER A 80 11.57 -2.99 8.24
CA SER A 80 10.80 -4.22 8.31
C SER A 80 11.42 -5.19 9.29
N TYR A 81 10.57 -5.89 10.03
CA TYR A 81 10.96 -6.97 10.91
C TYR A 81 10.23 -8.23 10.49
N ASP A 82 10.98 -9.22 10.02
CA ASP A 82 10.45 -10.49 9.53
C ASP A 82 10.63 -11.58 10.60
N GLN A 83 9.52 -12.08 11.12
CA GLN A 83 9.46 -13.26 11.97
C GLN A 83 8.86 -14.42 11.18
N SER A 84 9.69 -15.40 10.83
CA SER A 84 9.25 -16.67 10.25
C SER A 84 9.19 -17.75 11.32
N TYR A 85 8.20 -18.64 11.19
CA TYR A 85 7.90 -19.73 12.12
C TYR A 85 8.17 -21.10 11.49
N ALA A 86 9.18 -21.19 10.61
CA ALA A 86 9.63 -22.47 10.09
C ALA A 86 10.37 -23.28 11.16
N ASP A 87 10.26 -24.61 11.13
CA ASP A 87 10.80 -25.54 12.13
C ASP A 87 12.32 -25.38 12.42
N PHE A 88 13.06 -24.75 11.50
CA PHE A 88 14.50 -24.50 11.64
C PHE A 88 14.85 -23.17 12.34
N GLN A 89 13.85 -22.37 12.73
CA GLN A 89 14.07 -20.99 13.18
C GLN A 89 14.08 -20.80 14.71
N GLY A 90 14.08 -21.88 15.50
CA GLY A 90 14.22 -21.84 16.96
C GLY A 90 15.52 -21.18 17.49
N TYR A 91 16.47 -20.86 16.60
CA TYR A 91 17.75 -20.22 16.93
C TYR A 91 17.91 -18.78 16.40
N ASN A 92 17.01 -18.29 15.54
CA ASN A 92 17.13 -16.97 14.90
C ASN A 92 15.95 -16.06 15.28
N ASN A 93 16.24 -14.93 15.92
CA ASN A 93 15.28 -13.97 16.47
C ASN A 93 14.57 -13.08 15.41
N GLY A 94 14.34 -13.62 14.21
CA GLY A 94 13.85 -12.86 13.06
C GLY A 94 14.94 -12.10 12.30
N SER A 95 14.56 -11.39 11.24
CA SER A 95 15.45 -10.56 10.40
C SER A 95 15.04 -9.09 10.42
N HIS A 96 16.02 -8.20 10.56
CA HIS A 96 15.84 -6.76 10.56
C HIS A 96 16.29 -6.19 9.21
N GLU A 97 15.37 -5.54 8.51
CA GLU A 97 15.63 -4.95 7.20
C GLU A 97 15.42 -3.44 7.25
N LEU A 98 16.39 -2.69 6.73
CA LEU A 98 16.28 -1.24 6.59
C LEU A 98 16.32 -0.89 5.09
N THR A 99 15.29 -0.22 4.62
CA THR A 99 15.13 0.20 3.23
C THR A 99 15.16 1.71 3.13
N LEU A 100 16.03 2.22 2.26
CA LEU A 100 16.11 3.63 1.87
C LEU A 100 15.62 3.78 0.43
N SER A 101 14.68 4.70 0.21
CA SER A 101 14.20 5.05 -1.13
C SER A 101 14.31 6.56 -1.34
N VAL A 102 14.80 6.96 -2.51
CA VAL A 102 15.03 8.35 -2.89
C VAL A 102 14.26 8.66 -4.17
N ASP A 103 13.38 9.64 -4.11
CA ASP A 103 12.63 10.13 -5.27
C ASP A 103 13.47 11.18 -6.02
N LEU A 104 14.07 10.80 -7.15
CA LEU A 104 14.98 11.66 -7.94
C LEU A 104 14.25 12.79 -8.70
N TYR A 105 13.05 12.54 -9.22
CA TYR A 105 12.27 13.50 -10.00
C TYR A 105 10.80 13.53 -9.53
N LYS A 106 10.29 14.73 -9.20
CA LYS A 106 8.85 14.93 -9.02
C LYS A 106 8.24 15.21 -10.39
N LEU A 107 7.57 14.24 -10.99
CA LEU A 107 6.70 14.50 -12.14
C LEU A 107 5.67 15.53 -11.68
N LYS A 108 5.67 16.72 -12.30
CA LYS A 108 4.65 17.75 -12.01
C LYS A 108 3.28 17.12 -12.28
N PRO A 109 2.33 17.14 -11.33
CA PRO A 109 1.00 16.64 -11.60
C PRO A 109 0.45 17.41 -12.78
N LYS A 110 0.00 16.70 -13.81
CA LYS A 110 -0.68 17.28 -14.96
C LYS A 110 -1.93 17.96 -14.40
N MET A 111 -1.90 19.29 -14.25
CA MET A 111 -3.09 20.06 -13.91
C MET A 111 -4.15 19.68 -14.93
N MET A 112 -5.19 18.96 -14.49
CA MET A 112 -6.42 18.86 -15.26
C MET A 112 -6.86 20.31 -15.45
N LYS A 113 -6.77 20.80 -16.69
CA LYS A 113 -7.38 22.08 -17.05
C LYS A 113 -8.85 21.94 -16.67
N GLN A 114 -9.29 22.68 -15.66
CA GLN A 114 -10.71 22.97 -15.51
C GLN A 114 -11.10 23.66 -16.82
N GLU A 115 -11.91 22.98 -17.63
CA GLU A 115 -12.61 23.66 -18.71
C GLU A 115 -13.44 24.77 -18.06
N PRO A 116 -13.35 26.02 -18.54
CA PRO A 116 -14.19 27.08 -18.01
C PRO A 116 -15.65 26.66 -18.24
N MET A 117 -16.44 26.67 -17.16
CA MET A 117 -17.87 26.44 -17.22
C MET A 117 -18.48 27.38 -18.27
N PRO A 118 -19.38 26.91 -19.15
CA PRO A 118 -20.04 27.80 -20.09
C PRO A 118 -20.83 28.83 -19.28
N GLU A 119 -20.44 30.09 -19.47
CA GLU A 119 -21.19 31.27 -19.05
C GLU A 119 -22.62 31.11 -19.56
N THR A 120 -23.56 30.91 -18.63
CA THR A 120 -24.98 30.84 -18.95
C THR A 120 -25.36 32.20 -19.52
N ALA A 121 -25.67 32.22 -20.81
CA ALA A 121 -26.08 33.42 -21.53
C ALA A 121 -27.25 34.11 -20.79
N PRO A 122 -27.30 35.46 -20.76
CA PRO A 122 -28.35 36.19 -20.07
C PRO A 122 -29.73 35.83 -20.67
N PRO A 123 -30.79 35.80 -19.85
CA PRO A 123 -32.12 35.44 -20.33
C PRO A 123 -32.55 36.41 -21.43
N SER A 124 -32.81 35.87 -22.62
CA SER A 124 -33.39 36.63 -23.72
C SER A 124 -34.76 37.14 -23.28
N MET A 125 -34.91 38.47 -23.26
CA MET A 125 -36.20 39.12 -23.07
C MET A 125 -37.17 38.66 -24.16
N GLU A 126 -38.22 37.95 -23.77
CA GLU A 126 -39.34 37.62 -24.65
C GLU A 126 -40.35 38.78 -24.60
N ASN A 127 -40.31 39.61 -25.65
CA ASN A 127 -41.32 40.61 -25.96
C ASN A 127 -42.40 39.97 -26.84
N LYS A 128 -43.60 39.75 -26.30
CA LYS A 128 -44.90 40.20 -26.85
C LYS A 128 -46.08 39.63 -26.10
#